data_AF-A0A949X4Q0-F1
#
_entry.id   AF-A0A949X4Q0-F1
#
_cell.length_a   1.000
_cell.length_b   1.000
_cell.length_c   1.000
_cell.angle_alpha   90.00
_cell.angle_beta   90.00
_cell.angle_gamma   90.00
#
_symmetry.space_group_name_H-M   'P 1'
#
loop_
_entity.id
_entity.type
_entity.pdbx_description
1 polymer ?
#
loop_
_entity_poly.entity_id
_entity_poly.type
_entity_poly.pdbx_seq_one_letter_code
_entity_poly.pdbx_strand_id
1 'polypeptide(L)'
;MVSSEKKQISPAEERVLTSSTPPRAALASRLAPYVLLSLSVIGCIALSIVFTTGYDSRTKLIQLALQTILVAPALLWVLRQTADGENSPTRLRVAPFFLLFAVIVVPISWRVRHGVYNGDESAYLFQAKIFRSFHAYAQRPRIEVQGEFAFKHHVMFKDRWFGKYPPGWPALLALLGSVLPYWLISPMLGLLLLWLVYEISRRLYDTRTGTVAVFLMACSPFFLFSCVGFMSHIACAVFVALATFSLLMSIRTHQSGYFVLMFAALAIAFLV
;
A
#
# COMPACT_ATOMS: atom_id res chain seq x y z
N MET A 1 -74.85 13.77 18.55
CA MET A 1 -74.00 14.97 18.74
C MET A 1 -72.54 14.50 18.78
N VAL A 2 -71.87 14.47 17.63
CA VAL A 2 -70.42 14.28 17.55
C VAL A 2 -69.92 15.35 16.60
N SER A 3 -69.37 16.42 17.16
CA SER A 3 -68.75 17.52 16.41
C SER A 3 -67.30 17.13 16.13
N SER A 4 -66.96 17.00 14.84
CA SER A 4 -65.61 16.74 14.37
C SER A 4 -64.84 18.05 14.32
N GLU A 5 -63.97 18.30 15.31
CA GLU A 5 -63.00 19.39 15.28
C GLU A 5 -61.89 19.05 14.28
N LYS A 6 -61.99 19.62 13.07
CA LYS A 6 -60.86 19.72 12.15
C LYS A 6 -59.83 20.68 12.75
N LYS A 7 -58.77 20.10 13.33
CA LYS A 7 -57.56 20.83 13.74
C LYS A 7 -56.93 21.49 12.51
N GLN A 8 -57.11 22.79 12.38
CA GLN A 8 -56.59 23.60 11.28
C GLN A 8 -55.10 23.83 11.53
N ILE A 9 -54.26 23.11 10.78
CA ILE A 9 -52.80 23.22 10.85
C ILE A 9 -52.41 24.58 10.27
N SER A 10 -51.57 25.32 11.00
CA SER A 10 -51.11 26.65 10.62
C SER A 10 -50.20 26.56 9.39
N PRO A 11 -50.28 27.49 8.41
CA PRO A 11 -49.41 27.51 7.23
C PRO A 11 -47.91 27.67 7.54
N ALA A 12 -47.55 27.97 8.80
CA ALA A 12 -46.18 27.97 9.29
C ALA A 12 -45.65 26.55 9.58
N GLU A 13 -46.49 25.62 10.03
CA GLU A 13 -46.09 24.25 10.38
C GLU A 13 -45.90 23.37 9.12
N GLU A 14 -46.66 23.62 8.07
CA GLU A 14 -46.52 22.94 6.77
C GLU A 14 -45.21 23.34 6.03
N ARG A 15 -44.72 24.56 6.30
CA ARG A 15 -43.47 25.08 5.73
C ARG A 15 -42.22 24.52 6.41
N VAL A 16 -42.32 24.02 7.65
CA VAL A 16 -41.21 23.39 8.36
C VAL A 16 -41.03 21.92 7.91
N LEU A 17 -42.11 21.22 7.58
CA LEU A 17 -42.07 19.81 7.16
C LEU A 17 -41.60 19.60 5.71
N THR A 18 -41.62 20.63 4.85
CA THR A 18 -41.25 20.55 3.43
C THR A 18 -39.77 20.88 3.13
N SER A 19 -38.96 21.17 4.15
CA SER A 19 -37.57 21.64 3.97
C SER A 19 -36.47 20.62 4.32
N SER A 20 -36.81 19.36 4.58
CA SER A 20 -35.84 18.35 5.06
C SER A 20 -35.01 17.66 3.96
N THR A 21 -35.29 17.89 2.67
CA THR A 21 -34.40 17.46 1.58
C THR A 21 -33.32 18.50 1.34
N PRO A 22 -32.03 18.20 1.55
CA PRO A 22 -30.97 19.13 1.17
C PRO A 22 -31.07 19.40 -0.35
N PRO A 23 -30.93 20.66 -0.80
CA PRO A 23 -31.05 21.00 -2.21
C PRO A 23 -30.07 20.16 -3.03
N ARG A 24 -30.50 19.64 -4.19
CA ARG A 24 -29.67 18.77 -5.06
C ARG A 24 -28.26 19.33 -5.32
N ALA A 25 -28.12 20.65 -5.36
CA ALA A 25 -26.83 21.34 -5.48
C ALA A 25 -25.89 21.12 -4.28
N ALA A 26 -26.41 21.06 -3.05
CA ALA A 26 -25.65 20.77 -1.84
C ALA A 26 -25.26 19.29 -1.73
N LEU A 27 -26.08 18.38 -2.29
CA LEU A 27 -25.72 16.98 -2.41
C LEU A 27 -24.66 16.76 -3.49
N ALA A 28 -24.79 17.44 -4.63
CA ALA A 28 -23.82 17.38 -5.73
C ALA A 28 -22.45 17.93 -5.32
N SER A 29 -22.39 19.05 -4.58
CA SER A 29 -21.13 19.59 -4.06
C SER A 29 -20.48 18.68 -3.01
N ARG A 30 -21.28 17.96 -2.21
CA ARG A 30 -20.80 16.96 -1.24
C ARG A 30 -20.32 15.67 -1.89
N LEU A 31 -20.92 15.25 -3.02
CA LEU A 31 -20.59 14.01 -3.72
C LEU A 31 -19.53 14.18 -4.81
N ALA A 32 -19.42 15.35 -5.42
CA ALA A 32 -18.41 15.70 -6.43
C ALA A 32 -16.99 15.26 -6.06
N PRO A 33 -16.48 15.44 -4.83
CA PRO A 33 -15.13 14.99 -4.50
C PRO A 33 -14.99 13.48 -4.44
N TYR A 34 -16.00 12.75 -3.96
CA TYR A 34 -15.99 11.29 -3.98
C TYR A 34 -16.01 10.75 -5.40
N VAL A 35 -16.77 11.40 -6.30
CA VAL A 35 -16.79 11.07 -7.73
C VAL A 35 -15.44 11.36 -8.38
N LEU A 36 -14.85 12.53 -8.13
CA LEU A 36 -13.53 12.90 -8.66
C LEU A 36 -12.45 11.92 -8.18
N LEU A 37 -12.46 11.59 -6.88
CA LEU A 37 -11.53 10.64 -6.27
C LEU A 37 -11.70 9.23 -6.86
N SER A 38 -12.95 8.78 -7.04
CA SER A 38 -13.27 7.49 -7.64
C SER A 38 -12.84 7.42 -9.10
N LEU A 39 -13.01 8.49 -9.88
CA LEU A 39 -12.56 8.58 -11.27
C LEU A 39 -11.04 8.59 -11.37
N SER A 40 -10.34 9.31 -10.48
CA SER A 40 -8.86 9.30 -10.42
C SER A 40 -8.33 7.90 -10.09
N VAL A 41 -8.98 7.20 -9.15
CA VAL A 41 -8.64 5.81 -8.81
C VAL A 41 -8.85 4.88 -10.00
N ILE A 42 -10.04 4.93 -10.61
CA ILE A 42 -10.40 4.06 -11.73
C ILE A 42 -9.44 4.26 -12.91
N GLY A 43 -9.12 5.52 -13.24
CA GLY A 43 -8.18 5.80 -14.32
C GLY A 43 -6.75 5.37 -13.99
N CYS A 44 -6.29 5.47 -12.74
CA CYS A 44 -4.97 4.98 -12.32
C CYS A 44 -4.86 3.46 -12.48
N ILE A 45 -5.92 2.73 -12.14
CA ILE A 45 -6.01 1.27 -12.32
C ILE A 45 -6.00 0.93 -13.81
N ALA A 46 -6.85 1.58 -14.61
CA ALA A 46 -6.95 1.34 -16.04
C ALA A 46 -5.60 1.58 -16.75
N LEU A 47 -4.92 2.68 -16.42
CA LEU A 47 -3.58 2.98 -16.92
C LEU A 47 -2.54 1.94 -16.51
N SER A 48 -2.59 1.46 -15.27
CA SER A 48 -1.69 0.41 -14.80
C SER A 48 -1.90 -0.89 -15.57
N ILE A 49 -3.15 -1.27 -15.83
CA ILE A 49 -3.49 -2.48 -16.59
C ILE A 49 -3.00 -2.35 -18.04
N VAL A 50 -3.26 -1.22 -18.70
CA VAL A 50 -2.90 -1.02 -20.12
C VAL A 50 -1.37 -1.05 -20.32
N PHE A 51 -0.60 -0.44 -19.41
CA PHE A 51 0.84 -0.30 -19.56
C PHE A 51 1.65 -1.48 -18.99
N THR A 52 1.03 -2.46 -18.31
CA THR A 52 1.71 -3.70 -17.88
C THR A 52 2.25 -4.57 -19.03
N THR A 53 1.87 -4.29 -20.27
CA THR A 53 2.30 -5.05 -21.46
C THR A 53 3.54 -4.45 -22.16
N GLY A 54 3.95 -3.23 -21.83
CA GLY A 54 5.07 -2.52 -22.47
C GLY A 54 6.39 -2.68 -21.70
N TYR A 55 7.44 -3.18 -22.36
CA TYR A 55 8.76 -3.38 -21.73
C TYR A 55 9.68 -2.15 -21.77
N ASP A 56 9.30 -1.08 -22.46
CA ASP A 56 10.15 0.09 -22.71
C ASP A 56 10.12 1.12 -21.57
N SER A 57 11.25 1.78 -21.32
CA SER A 57 11.43 2.75 -20.24
C SER A 57 10.61 4.02 -20.47
N ARG A 58 10.38 4.39 -21.74
CA ARG A 58 9.57 5.56 -22.11
C ARG A 58 8.10 5.35 -21.80
N THR A 59 7.59 4.13 -22.00
CA THR A 59 6.20 3.76 -21.69
C THR A 59 5.94 3.86 -20.18
N LYS A 60 6.91 3.48 -19.34
CA LYS A 60 6.83 3.63 -17.87
C LYS A 60 6.84 5.09 -17.41
N LEU A 61 7.66 5.96 -18.04
CA LEU A 61 7.67 7.40 -17.75
C LEU A 61 6.35 8.08 -18.15
N ILE A 62 5.82 7.74 -19.32
CA ILE A 62 4.52 8.23 -19.79
C ILE A 62 3.41 7.77 -18.84
N GLN A 63 3.44 6.51 -18.41
CA GLN A 63 2.50 5.97 -17.43
C GLN A 63 2.54 6.77 -16.11
N LEU A 64 3.73 7.02 -15.56
CA LEU A 64 3.89 7.82 -14.34
C LEU A 64 3.35 9.25 -14.50
N ALA A 65 3.66 9.90 -15.63
CA ALA A 65 3.18 11.25 -15.93
C ALA A 65 1.65 11.30 -16.00
N LEU A 66 1.03 10.36 -16.71
CA LEU A 66 -0.42 10.27 -16.86
C LEU A 66 -1.11 10.00 -15.52
N GLN A 67 -0.55 9.14 -14.68
CA GLN A 67 -1.09 8.87 -13.35
C GLN A 67 -0.95 10.08 -12.42
N THR A 68 0.14 10.85 -12.54
CA THR A 68 0.32 12.10 -11.79
C THR A 68 -0.71 13.15 -12.21
N ILE A 69 -0.95 13.31 -13.52
CA ILE A 69 -1.98 14.22 -14.06
C ILE A 69 -3.37 13.82 -13.56
N LEU A 70 -3.65 12.52 -13.45
CA LEU A 70 -4.95 12.02 -13.04
C LEU A 70 -5.23 12.22 -11.54
N VAL A 71 -4.20 12.13 -10.70
CA VAL A 71 -4.31 12.34 -9.25
C VAL A 71 -4.24 13.84 -8.88
N ALA A 72 -3.58 14.67 -9.70
CA ALA A 72 -3.36 16.08 -9.42
C ALA A 72 -4.64 16.90 -9.12
N PRO A 73 -5.77 16.76 -9.84
CA PRO A 73 -7.01 17.47 -9.52
C PRO A 73 -7.57 17.09 -8.14
N ALA A 74 -7.55 15.80 -7.81
CA ALA A 74 -7.99 15.30 -6.51
C ALA A 74 -7.07 15.79 -5.38
N LEU A 75 -5.75 15.79 -5.61
CA LEU A 75 -4.77 16.31 -4.67
C LEU A 75 -4.93 17.83 -4.46
N LEU A 76 -5.04 18.61 -5.53
CA LEU A 76 -5.23 20.07 -5.45
C LEU A 76 -6.54 20.43 -4.75
N TRP A 77 -7.60 19.67 -4.97
CA TRP A 77 -8.86 19.86 -4.27
C TRP A 77 -8.71 19.60 -2.76
N VAL A 78 -8.06 18.50 -2.38
CA VAL A 78 -7.76 18.20 -0.97
C VAL A 78 -6.94 19.32 -0.33
N LEU A 79 -5.89 19.80 -1.01
CA LEU A 79 -5.01 20.86 -0.54
C LEU A 79 -5.72 22.21 -0.39
N ARG A 80 -6.66 22.53 -1.29
CA ARG A 80 -7.48 23.75 -1.17
C ARG A 80 -8.39 23.70 0.05
N GLN A 81 -9.05 22.57 0.28
CA GLN A 81 -9.85 22.38 1.47
C GLN A 81 -9.03 22.41 2.78
N THR A 82 -7.72 22.13 2.75
CA THR A 82 -6.87 22.34 3.95
C THR A 82 -6.53 23.81 4.16
N ALA A 83 -6.41 24.59 3.09
CA ALA A 83 -6.14 26.03 3.15
C ALA A 83 -7.37 26.84 3.58
N ASP A 84 -8.56 26.44 3.13
CA ASP A 84 -9.80 27.19 3.36
C ASP A 84 -10.37 27.02 4.79
N GLY A 85 -9.73 26.23 5.66
CA GLY A 85 -10.14 26.07 7.06
C GLY A 85 -11.57 25.54 7.27
N GLU A 86 -12.20 25.03 6.21
CA GLU A 86 -13.61 24.65 6.21
C GLU A 86 -13.79 23.37 7.05
N ASN A 87 -14.21 23.57 8.30
CA ASN A 87 -14.50 22.54 9.31
C ASN A 87 -15.75 21.68 8.96
N SER A 88 -16.02 21.42 7.69
CA SER A 88 -16.97 20.41 7.29
C SER A 88 -16.32 19.05 7.58
N PRO A 89 -16.81 18.24 8.54
CA PRO A 89 -16.23 16.95 8.82
C PRO A 89 -16.74 15.98 7.77
N THR A 90 -16.30 16.12 6.52
CA THR A 90 -16.22 14.97 5.63
C THR A 90 -15.21 14.04 6.29
N ARG A 91 -15.70 13.16 7.19
CA ARG A 91 -14.92 12.06 7.74
C ARG A 91 -14.53 11.17 6.57
N LEU A 92 -13.42 11.49 5.90
CA LEU A 92 -12.82 10.57 4.96
C LEU A 92 -12.46 9.32 5.76
N ARG A 93 -13.21 8.25 5.52
CA ARG A 93 -12.90 6.95 6.11
C ARG A 93 -11.69 6.41 5.36
N VAL A 94 -10.70 5.91 6.08
CA VAL A 94 -9.49 5.34 5.47
C VAL A 94 -9.71 3.94 4.88
N ALA A 95 -10.66 3.17 5.45
CA ALA A 95 -10.95 1.78 5.09
C ALA A 95 -11.18 1.51 3.58
N PRO A 96 -11.90 2.37 2.82
CA PRO A 96 -12.05 2.19 1.38
C PRO A 96 -10.73 2.16 0.62
N PHE A 97 -9.69 2.87 1.07
CA PHE A 97 -8.38 2.88 0.39
C PHE A 97 -7.58 1.61 0.64
N PHE A 98 -7.71 1.00 1.82
CA PHE A 98 -7.18 -0.34 2.09
C PHE A 98 -7.87 -1.40 1.23
N LEU A 99 -9.20 -1.32 1.12
CA LEU A 99 -9.97 -2.23 0.27
C LEU A 99 -9.60 -2.04 -1.20
N LEU A 100 -9.48 -0.80 -1.66
CA LEU A 100 -9.05 -0.45 -3.00
C LEU A 100 -7.68 -1.07 -3.32
N PHE A 101 -6.70 -0.86 -2.45
CA PHE A 101 -5.38 -1.48 -2.58
C PHE A 101 -5.49 -3.01 -2.70
N ALA A 102 -6.25 -3.66 -1.81
CA ALA A 102 -6.39 -5.11 -1.81
C ALA A 102 -7.06 -5.63 -3.10
N VAL A 103 -8.11 -4.96 -3.58
CA VAL A 103 -8.83 -5.31 -4.81
C VAL A 103 -7.94 -5.18 -6.06
N ILE A 104 -6.98 -4.25 -6.07
CA ILE A 104 -6.03 -4.10 -7.16
C ILE A 104 -4.89 -5.12 -7.04
N VAL A 105 -4.21 -5.15 -5.90
CA VAL A 105 -2.93 -5.85 -5.74
C VAL A 105 -3.10 -7.36 -5.60
N VAL A 106 -4.13 -7.84 -4.90
CA VAL A 106 -4.30 -9.28 -4.66
C VAL A 106 -4.53 -10.06 -5.95
N PRO A 107 -5.43 -9.65 -6.87
CA PRO A 107 -5.61 -10.35 -8.15
C PRO A 107 -4.37 -10.31 -9.03
N ILE A 108 -3.68 -9.15 -9.08
CA ILE A 108 -2.44 -9.02 -9.85
C ILE A 108 -1.38 -9.97 -9.27
N SER A 109 -1.16 -9.95 -7.95
CA SER A 109 -0.21 -10.84 -7.28
C SER A 109 -0.52 -12.33 -7.51
N TRP A 110 -1.80 -12.71 -7.46
CA TRP A 110 -2.21 -14.08 -7.78
C TRP A 110 -1.91 -14.46 -9.23
N ARG A 111 -2.17 -13.57 -10.19
CA ARG A 111 -1.85 -13.80 -11.60
C ARG A 111 -0.36 -14.04 -11.81
N VAL A 112 0.46 -13.33 -11.05
CA VAL A 112 1.92 -13.38 -11.16
C VAL A 112 2.60 -14.36 -10.21
N ARG A 113 1.83 -15.15 -9.45
CA ARG A 113 2.31 -16.01 -8.34
C ARG A 113 3.41 -17.01 -8.69
N HIS A 114 3.50 -17.41 -9.96
CA HIS A 114 4.50 -18.38 -10.44
C HIS A 114 5.65 -17.72 -11.19
N GLY A 115 5.52 -16.44 -11.52
CA GLY A 115 6.53 -15.73 -12.28
C GLY A 115 7.67 -15.29 -11.38
N VAL A 116 8.87 -15.74 -11.73
CA VAL A 116 10.11 -15.04 -11.38
C VAL A 116 10.33 -14.04 -12.50
N TYR A 117 10.06 -12.76 -12.25
CA TYR A 117 10.13 -11.71 -13.27
C TYR A 117 11.53 -11.14 -13.41
N ASN A 118 12.32 -11.24 -12.35
CA ASN A 118 13.69 -10.77 -12.30
C ASN A 118 14.57 -11.87 -11.65
N GLY A 119 15.83 -11.94 -12.06
CA GLY A 119 16.82 -12.83 -11.47
C GLY A 119 16.99 -12.62 -9.96
N ASP A 120 16.71 -11.44 -9.43
CA ASP A 120 16.74 -11.17 -7.99
C ASP A 120 15.73 -12.02 -7.22
N GLU A 121 14.51 -12.10 -7.72
CA GLU A 121 13.43 -12.89 -7.11
C GLU A 121 13.78 -14.38 -7.06
N SER A 122 14.50 -14.87 -8.08
CA SER A 122 14.98 -16.24 -8.10
C SER A 122 15.94 -16.50 -6.93
N ALA A 123 16.87 -15.59 -6.68
CA ALA A 123 17.84 -15.69 -5.61
C ALA A 123 17.17 -15.58 -4.24
N TYR A 124 16.19 -14.69 -4.08
CA TYR A 124 15.43 -14.56 -2.84
C TYR A 124 14.65 -15.83 -2.51
N LEU A 125 13.90 -16.38 -3.47
CA LEU A 125 13.13 -17.60 -3.28
C LEU A 125 14.02 -18.83 -3.08
N PHE A 126 15.14 -18.91 -3.81
CA PHE A 126 16.13 -19.97 -3.64
C PHE A 126 16.70 -19.97 -2.22
N GLN A 127 17.17 -18.81 -1.74
CA GLN A 127 17.71 -18.68 -0.40
C GLN A 127 16.64 -18.91 0.67
N ALA A 128 15.40 -18.46 0.44
CA ALA A 128 14.28 -18.71 1.36
C ALA A 128 13.97 -20.21 1.49
N LYS A 129 14.03 -20.97 0.39
CA LYS A 129 13.87 -22.44 0.42
C LYS A 129 14.99 -23.13 1.21
N ILE A 130 16.22 -22.66 1.08
CA ILE A 130 17.36 -23.15 1.86
C ILE A 130 17.15 -22.90 3.36
N PHE A 131 16.77 -21.68 3.73
CA PHE A 131 16.50 -21.32 5.12
C PHE A 131 15.34 -22.12 5.74
N ARG A 132 14.31 -22.44 4.96
CA ARG A 132 13.21 -23.32 5.42
C ARG A 132 13.67 -24.74 5.76
N SER A 133 14.76 -25.20 5.17
CA SER A 133 15.39 -26.47 5.51
C SER A 133 16.36 -26.35 6.69
N PHE A 134 16.42 -25.20 7.37
CA PHE A 134 17.38 -24.90 8.45
C PHE A 134 18.85 -24.98 8.03
N HIS A 135 19.14 -24.75 6.75
CA HIS A 135 20.49 -24.67 6.22
C HIS A 135 20.85 -23.21 5.88
N ALA A 136 22.13 -22.86 5.88
CA ALA A 136 22.60 -21.54 5.45
C ALA A 136 22.88 -21.47 3.93
N TYR A 137 23.22 -22.61 3.33
CA TYR A 137 23.55 -22.75 1.92
C TYR A 137 23.11 -24.15 1.43
N ALA A 138 22.89 -24.28 0.13
CA ALA A 138 22.75 -25.58 -0.53
C ALA A 138 24.12 -26.14 -0.91
N GLN A 139 24.21 -27.46 -1.07
CA GLN A 139 25.38 -28.07 -1.68
C GLN A 139 25.47 -27.69 -3.15
N ARG A 140 26.67 -27.35 -3.60
CA ARG A 140 26.93 -27.05 -5.01
C ARG A 140 26.67 -28.30 -5.86
N PRO A 141 25.86 -28.21 -6.93
CA PRO A 141 25.66 -29.33 -7.84
C PRO A 141 26.98 -29.69 -8.55
N ARG A 142 27.24 -30.99 -8.71
CA ARG A 142 28.37 -31.49 -9.52
C ARG A 142 28.01 -31.35 -10.99
N ILE A 143 28.33 -30.20 -11.58
CA ILE A 143 28.11 -29.93 -13.00
C ILE A 143 29.40 -30.27 -13.75
N GLU A 144 29.32 -31.22 -14.69
CA GLU A 144 30.46 -31.68 -15.50
C GLU A 144 30.89 -30.65 -16.55
N VAL A 145 29.96 -29.83 -17.04
CA VAL A 145 30.24 -28.75 -18.00
C VAL A 145 30.47 -27.43 -17.25
N GLN A 146 31.70 -27.22 -16.79
CA GLN A 146 32.11 -25.94 -16.18
C GLN A 146 32.31 -24.88 -17.27
N GLY A 147 31.43 -23.88 -17.35
CA GLY A 147 31.64 -22.72 -18.22
C GLY A 147 30.38 -22.07 -18.79
N GLU A 148 29.29 -22.83 -18.97
CA GLU A 148 28.10 -22.31 -19.68
C GLU A 148 27.01 -21.75 -18.76
N PHE A 149 26.98 -22.14 -17.48
CA PHE A 149 25.94 -21.72 -16.53
C PHE A 149 26.44 -20.67 -15.53
N ALA A 150 26.51 -19.40 -15.95
CA ALA A 150 26.76 -18.28 -15.05
C ALA A 150 25.44 -17.77 -14.43
N PHE A 151 25.08 -18.26 -13.25
CA PHE A 151 23.92 -17.75 -12.51
C PHE A 151 24.22 -16.37 -11.90
N LYS A 152 23.93 -15.28 -12.61
CA LYS A 152 24.23 -13.88 -12.19
C LYS A 152 23.70 -13.45 -10.81
N HIS A 153 22.76 -14.21 -10.23
CA HIS A 153 22.10 -13.90 -8.97
C HIS A 153 22.38 -14.92 -7.86
N HIS A 154 23.01 -16.04 -8.21
CA HIS A 154 23.37 -17.10 -7.26
C HIS A 154 24.89 -17.24 -7.20
N VAL A 155 25.41 -17.38 -6.00
CA VAL A 155 26.85 -17.54 -5.75
C VAL A 155 27.15 -19.01 -5.51
N MET A 156 28.03 -19.56 -6.33
CA MET A 156 28.67 -20.85 -6.08
C MET A 156 30.09 -20.59 -5.62
N PHE A 157 30.38 -20.88 -4.35
CA PHE A 157 31.70 -20.70 -3.76
C PHE A 157 32.13 -21.99 -3.05
N LYS A 158 33.24 -22.58 -3.51
CA LYS A 158 33.69 -23.92 -3.08
C LYS A 158 32.58 -24.97 -3.28
N ASP A 159 32.11 -25.57 -2.19
CA ASP A 159 31.06 -26.57 -2.07
C ASP A 159 29.67 -25.96 -1.75
N ARG A 160 29.58 -24.63 -1.63
CA ARG A 160 28.38 -23.92 -1.19
C ARG A 160 27.68 -23.21 -2.33
N TRP A 161 26.35 -23.18 -2.27
CA TRP A 161 25.48 -22.50 -3.22
C TRP A 161 24.40 -21.69 -2.47
N PHE A 162 24.39 -20.37 -2.67
CA PHE A 162 23.52 -19.44 -1.94
C PHE A 162 23.19 -18.20 -2.80
N GLY A 163 22.20 -17.41 -2.41
CA GLY A 163 21.85 -16.15 -3.07
C GLY A 163 22.87 -15.05 -2.77
N LYS A 164 23.14 -14.13 -3.71
CA LYS A 164 24.13 -13.05 -3.50
C LYS A 164 23.65 -11.92 -2.57
N TYR A 165 22.36 -11.86 -2.27
CA TYR A 165 21.72 -10.75 -1.57
C TYR A 165 21.75 -10.91 -0.04
N PRO A 166 21.55 -9.82 0.71
CA PRO A 166 21.39 -9.87 2.16
C PRO A 166 20.34 -10.90 2.62
N PRO A 167 20.55 -11.53 3.79
CA PRO A 167 19.73 -12.67 4.21
C PRO A 167 18.36 -12.26 4.80
N GLY A 168 18.13 -10.99 5.14
CA GLY A 168 16.94 -10.54 5.85
C GLY A 168 15.65 -10.77 5.08
N TRP A 169 15.60 -10.40 3.80
CA TRP A 169 14.42 -10.65 2.98
C TRP A 169 14.15 -12.15 2.73
N PRO A 170 15.14 -12.96 2.31
CA PRO A 170 14.95 -14.41 2.23
C PRO A 170 14.54 -15.06 3.56
N ALA A 171 15.04 -14.60 4.69
CA ALA A 171 14.65 -15.10 6.01
C ALA A 171 13.19 -14.75 6.33
N LEU A 172 12.76 -13.53 6.03
CA LEU A 172 11.36 -13.13 6.18
C LEU A 172 10.43 -13.95 5.27
N LEU A 173 10.83 -14.17 4.02
CA LEU A 173 10.11 -15.05 3.09
C LEU A 173 10.05 -16.49 3.58
N ALA A 174 11.14 -17.02 4.13
CA ALA A 174 11.18 -18.37 4.70
C ALA A 174 10.22 -18.52 5.90
N LEU A 175 10.23 -17.53 6.79
CA LEU A 175 9.38 -17.48 7.98
C LEU A 175 7.91 -17.36 7.59
N LEU A 176 7.54 -16.32 6.84
CA LEU A 176 6.13 -16.07 6.46
C LEU A 176 5.62 -17.12 5.48
N GLY A 177 6.48 -17.62 4.59
CA GLY A 177 6.17 -18.69 3.62
C GLY A 177 5.87 -20.06 4.24
N SER A 178 6.05 -20.21 5.56
CA SER A 178 5.61 -21.39 6.32
C SER A 178 4.11 -21.37 6.64
N VAL A 179 3.50 -20.18 6.71
CA VAL A 179 2.09 -19.97 7.07
C VAL A 179 1.27 -19.42 5.89
N LEU A 180 1.90 -18.66 5.01
CA LEU A 180 1.27 -17.96 3.89
C LEU A 180 1.84 -18.42 2.55
N PRO A 181 1.04 -18.42 1.48
CA PRO A 181 1.58 -18.52 0.12
C PRO A 181 2.52 -17.35 -0.16
N TYR A 182 3.67 -17.61 -0.79
CA TYR A 182 4.69 -16.56 -1.04
C TYR A 182 4.12 -15.31 -1.74
N TRP A 183 3.23 -15.50 -2.72
CA TRP A 183 2.66 -14.41 -3.51
C TRP A 183 1.78 -13.46 -2.66
N LEU A 184 1.35 -13.89 -1.47
CA LEU A 184 0.52 -13.07 -0.58
C LEU A 184 1.35 -12.24 0.40
N ILE A 185 2.66 -12.54 0.56
CA ILE A 185 3.53 -11.86 1.53
C ILE A 185 3.68 -10.37 1.19
N SER A 186 4.07 -10.03 -0.03
CA SER A 186 4.26 -8.63 -0.46
C SER A 186 2.96 -7.79 -0.37
N PRO A 187 1.79 -8.29 -0.82
CA PRO A 187 0.52 -7.60 -0.60
C PRO A 187 0.18 -7.36 0.88
N MET A 188 0.43 -8.33 1.76
CA MET A 188 0.19 -8.17 3.20
C MET A 188 1.12 -7.13 3.83
N LEU A 189 2.40 -7.12 3.43
CA LEU A 189 3.35 -6.08 3.84
C LEU A 189 2.92 -4.70 3.30
N GLY A 190 2.34 -4.63 2.10
CA GLY A 190 1.73 -3.42 1.57
C GLY A 190 0.60 -2.88 2.44
N LEU A 191 -0.33 -3.73 2.88
CA LEU A 191 -1.39 -3.34 3.83
C LEU A 191 -0.81 -2.84 5.15
N LEU A 192 0.20 -3.53 5.68
CA LEU A 192 0.90 -3.11 6.91
C LEU A 192 1.57 -1.74 6.73
N LEU A 193 2.20 -1.49 5.58
CA LEU A 193 2.82 -0.21 5.28
C LEU A 193 1.78 0.92 5.18
N LEU A 194 0.64 0.69 4.50
CA LEU A 194 -0.45 1.67 4.46
C LEU A 194 -0.97 2.00 5.87
N TRP A 195 -1.08 1.00 6.74
CA TRP A 195 -1.48 1.21 8.13
C TRP A 195 -0.44 2.02 8.91
N LEU A 196 0.85 1.69 8.78
CA LEU A 196 1.92 2.46 9.40
C LEU A 196 1.92 3.92 8.93
N VAL A 197 1.80 4.16 7.62
CA VAL A 197 1.75 5.51 7.05
C VAL A 197 0.54 6.29 7.58
N TYR A 198 -0.65 5.67 7.62
CA TYR A 198 -1.83 6.27 8.23
C TYR A 198 -1.59 6.67 9.68
N GLU A 199 -1.06 5.74 10.49
CA GLU A 199 -0.85 5.93 11.92
C GLU A 199 0.25 6.96 12.23
N ILE A 200 1.29 7.06 11.40
CA ILE A 200 2.34 8.07 11.48
C ILE A 200 1.75 9.45 11.14
N SER A 201 1.14 9.58 9.95
CA SER A 201 0.60 10.85 9.47
C SER A 201 -0.51 11.39 10.37
N ARG A 202 -1.43 10.53 10.85
CA ARG A 202 -2.51 10.97 11.75
C ARG A 202 -2.01 11.46 13.11
N ARG A 203 -0.85 10.95 13.56
CA ARG A 203 -0.25 11.31 14.84
C ARG A 203 0.50 12.61 14.71
N LEU A 204 1.31 12.76 13.67
CA LEU A 204 2.09 13.97 13.43
C LEU A 204 1.22 15.18 13.09
N TYR A 205 0.12 14.93 12.38
CA TYR A 205 -0.81 15.95 11.92
C TYR A 205 -2.21 15.60 12.45
N ASP A 206 -3.08 15.08 11.59
CA ASP A 206 -4.48 14.80 11.89
C ASP A 206 -5.04 13.65 11.02
N THR A 207 -6.26 13.21 11.33
CA THR A 207 -6.93 12.08 10.66
C THR A 207 -7.14 12.30 9.16
N ARG A 208 -7.41 13.53 8.75
CA ARG A 208 -7.62 13.88 7.34
C ARG A 208 -6.30 13.78 6.60
N THR A 209 -5.22 14.35 7.13
CA THR A 209 -3.86 14.24 6.56
C THR A 209 -3.44 12.78 6.42
N GLY A 210 -3.67 11.95 7.44
CA GLY A 210 -3.39 10.51 7.34
C GLY A 210 -4.19 9.80 6.25
N THR A 211 -5.45 10.16 6.07
CA THR A 211 -6.30 9.56 5.03
C THR A 211 -5.85 9.95 3.63
N VAL A 212 -5.43 11.21 3.45
CA VAL A 212 -4.88 11.71 2.18
C VAL A 212 -3.55 11.02 1.85
N ALA A 213 -2.68 10.81 2.84
CA ALA A 213 -1.43 10.09 2.65
C ALA A 213 -1.67 8.66 2.16
N VAL A 214 -2.62 7.94 2.78
CA VAL A 214 -3.01 6.59 2.33
C VAL A 214 -3.60 6.61 0.93
N PHE A 215 -4.46 7.58 0.62
CA PHE A 215 -5.04 7.71 -0.72
C PHE A 215 -3.95 7.88 -1.79
N LEU A 216 -3.02 8.80 -1.58
CA LEU A 216 -1.91 9.06 -2.52
C LEU A 216 -1.02 7.84 -2.67
N MET A 217 -0.73 7.14 -1.57
CA MET A 217 0.09 5.94 -1.60
C MET A 217 -0.63 4.77 -2.29
N ALA A 218 -1.91 4.54 -1.99
CA ALA A 218 -2.72 3.48 -2.62
C ALA A 218 -2.93 3.71 -4.13
N CYS A 219 -2.92 4.96 -4.58
CA CYS A 219 -2.96 5.31 -6.01
C CYS A 219 -1.56 5.35 -6.65
N SER A 220 -0.49 5.20 -5.86
CA SER A 220 0.88 5.27 -6.35
C SER A 220 1.24 4.00 -7.14
N PRO A 221 1.59 4.12 -8.42
CA PRO A 221 1.92 2.98 -9.28
C PRO A 221 3.17 2.26 -8.79
N PHE A 222 4.16 3.04 -8.32
CA PHE A 222 5.39 2.50 -7.76
C PHE A 222 5.13 1.68 -6.50
N PHE A 223 4.24 2.15 -5.63
CA PHE A 223 3.84 1.40 -4.44
C PHE A 223 3.10 0.11 -4.80
N LEU A 224 2.10 0.20 -5.68
CA LEU A 224 1.35 -0.96 -6.15
C LEU A 224 2.27 -2.01 -6.78
N PHE A 225 3.21 -1.59 -7.64
CA PHE A 225 4.19 -2.48 -8.27
C PHE A 225 5.15 -3.10 -7.24
N SER A 226 5.58 -2.33 -6.24
CA SER A 226 6.45 -2.84 -5.16
C SER A 226 5.75 -3.89 -4.28
N CYS A 227 4.41 -3.91 -4.26
CA CYS A 227 3.62 -4.89 -3.51
C CYS A 227 3.30 -6.16 -4.32
N VAL A 228 3.77 -6.25 -5.57
CA VAL A 228 3.59 -7.39 -6.47
C VAL A 228 4.94 -8.05 -6.69
N GLY A 229 4.97 -9.40 -6.68
CA GLY A 229 6.21 -10.16 -6.84
C GLY A 229 6.98 -10.35 -5.52
N PHE A 230 8.27 -10.63 -5.62
CA PHE A 230 9.10 -11.10 -4.50
C PHE A 230 10.28 -10.19 -4.20
N MET A 231 10.14 -8.88 -4.47
CA MET A 231 11.19 -7.89 -4.20
C MET A 231 11.26 -7.49 -2.73
N SER A 232 12.47 -7.17 -2.26
CA SER A 232 12.73 -6.77 -0.86
C SER A 232 12.25 -5.36 -0.52
N HIS A 233 11.98 -4.51 -1.52
CA HIS A 233 11.62 -3.10 -1.34
C HIS A 233 10.48 -2.88 -0.35
N ILE A 234 9.41 -3.68 -0.43
CA ILE A 234 8.24 -3.50 0.44
C ILE A 234 8.56 -3.85 1.89
N ALA A 235 9.38 -4.89 2.13
CA ALA A 235 9.81 -5.25 3.48
C ALA A 235 10.71 -4.16 4.07
N CYS A 236 11.66 -3.63 3.29
CA CYS A 236 12.54 -2.55 3.73
C CYS A 236 11.70 -1.33 4.15
N ALA A 237 10.74 -0.93 3.30
CA ALA A 237 9.84 0.19 3.58
C ALA A 237 8.98 -0.04 4.84
N VAL A 238 8.47 -1.25 5.07
CA VAL A 238 7.76 -1.61 6.31
C VAL A 238 8.64 -1.43 7.53
N PHE A 239 9.88 -1.92 7.52
CA PHE A 239 10.76 -1.81 8.69
C PHE A 239 11.21 -0.38 8.96
N VAL A 240 11.48 0.42 7.92
CA VAL A 240 11.76 1.85 8.06
C VAL A 240 10.55 2.62 8.61
N ALA A 241 9.35 2.31 8.12
CA ALA A 241 8.11 2.90 8.63
C ALA A 241 7.84 2.46 10.08
N LEU A 242 8.09 1.20 10.42
CA LEU A 242 7.95 0.68 11.78
C LEU A 242 8.94 1.34 12.74
N ALA A 243 10.19 1.55 12.31
CA ALA A 243 11.18 2.30 13.08
C ALA A 243 10.69 3.74 13.34
N THR A 244 10.18 4.41 12.30
CA THR A 244 9.63 5.77 12.41
C THR A 244 8.44 5.81 13.37
N PHE A 245 7.48 4.89 13.22
CA PHE A 245 6.33 4.78 14.12
C PHE A 245 6.77 4.53 15.58
N SER A 246 7.74 3.64 15.79
CA SER A 246 8.25 3.30 17.11
C SER A 246 8.97 4.48 17.75
N LEU A 247 9.76 5.24 16.98
CA LEU A 247 10.37 6.49 17.46
C LEU A 247 9.31 7.48 17.94
N LEU A 248 8.25 7.70 17.15
CA LEU A 248 7.15 8.60 17.54
C LEU A 248 6.45 8.13 18.82
N MET A 249 6.23 6.83 18.97
CA MET A 249 5.64 6.26 20.18
C MET A 249 6.57 6.38 21.39
N SER A 250 7.88 6.18 21.20
CA SER A 250 8.89 6.34 22.24
C SER A 250 8.93 7.77 22.77
N ILE A 251 8.93 8.77 21.89
CA ILE A 251 8.96 10.19 22.27
C ILE A 251 7.70 10.57 23.05
N ARG A 252 6.53 10.03 22.67
CA ARG A 252 5.25 10.37 23.32
C ARG A 252 5.01 9.67 24.65
N THR A 253 5.39 8.41 24.74
CA THR A 253 5.10 7.56 25.91
C THR A 253 6.24 7.49 26.90
N HIS A 254 7.44 7.95 26.51
CA HIS A 254 8.70 7.81 27.24
C HIS A 254 9.05 6.36 27.61
N GLN A 255 8.49 5.38 26.90
CA GLN A 255 8.78 3.97 27.13
C GLN A 255 9.99 3.53 26.30
N SER A 256 11.00 2.96 26.96
CA SER A 256 12.23 2.45 26.33
C SER A 256 11.98 1.28 25.37
N GLY A 257 10.91 0.51 25.57
CA GLY A 257 10.56 -0.62 24.69
C GLY A 257 10.37 -0.20 23.23
N TYR A 258 9.78 0.97 22.97
CA TYR A 258 9.64 1.49 21.61
C TYR A 258 10.97 1.93 20.99
N PHE A 259 11.92 2.39 21.82
CA PHE A 259 13.27 2.73 21.36
C PHE A 259 14.04 1.48 20.94
N VAL A 260 13.93 0.39 21.70
CA VAL A 260 14.50 -0.92 21.32
C VAL A 260 13.87 -1.43 20.02
N LEU A 261 12.55 -1.34 19.89
CA LEU A 261 11.84 -1.73 18.68
C LEU A 261 12.28 -0.92 17.45
N MET A 262 12.53 0.39 17.61
CA MET A 262 13.05 1.25 16.55
C MET A 262 14.40 0.73 16.04
N PHE A 263 15.38 0.48 16.92
CA PHE A 263 16.69 -0.01 16.51
C PHE A 263 16.62 -1.42 15.91
N ALA A 264 15.80 -2.30 16.48
CA ALA A 264 15.60 -3.64 15.93
C ALA A 264 15.03 -3.56 14.50
N ALA A 265 14.05 -2.70 14.26
CA ALA A 265 13.47 -2.49 12.94
C ALA A 265 14.51 -1.92 11.95
N LEU A 266 15.34 -0.95 12.36
CA LEU A 266 16.42 -0.42 11.51
C LEU A 266 17.48 -1.48 11.19
N ALA A 267 17.87 -2.29 12.17
CA ALA A 267 18.82 -3.38 11.96
C ALA A 267 18.28 -4.42 10.97
N ILE A 268 17.00 -4.77 11.08
CA ILE A 268 16.36 -5.67 10.11
C ILE A 268 16.25 -5.00 8.73
N ALA A 269 15.92 -3.71 8.64
CA ALA A 269 15.87 -2.98 7.38
C ALA A 269 17.22 -2.97 6.65
N PHE A 270 18.34 -2.91 7.38
CA PHE A 270 19.69 -3.00 6.82
C PHE A 270 20.02 -4.39 6.27
N LEU A 271 19.39 -5.44 6.79
CA LEU A 271 19.60 -6.82 6.36
C LEU A 271 18.68 -7.24 5.19
N VAL A 272 17.73 -6.39 4.80
CA VAL A 272 16.71 -6.62 3.75
C VAL A 272 17.14 -5.97 2.44
#